data_AF-A0A437LA36-F1
#
_entry.id   AF-A0A437LA36-F1
#
_cell.length_a   1.000
_cell.length_b   1.000
_cell.length_c   1.000
_cell.angle_alpha   90.00
_cell.angle_beta   90.00
_cell.angle_gamma   90.00
#
_symmetry.space_group_name_H-M   'P 1'
#
loop_
_entity.id
_entity.type
_entity.pdbx_description
1 polymer ?
#
loop_
_entity_poly.entity_id
_entity_poly.type
_entity_poly.pdbx_seq_one_letter_code
_entity_poly.pdbx_strand_id
1 'polypeptide(L)'
;MTLSFQRVGALTAWPENYLPAALPYLQGSGSGALPLLAPGDPPSRGWVGGGLLANPAALSKRLGGLQGPLFLGPAGPEPGAPQSPPEGTTSEQDGGAKALVVIDTGIAFWAPRFRGRVKGAAALSLGGGGALHALSQRQITEIADLAEGPDGARRAARKLAGLFPGTVFADDAEHGPVFRHDARSHGTAMAALADDGAAAIFTLELPAAALRDRSGDVLAGVLATALHGALGMIADWAGTRKVEVTAVLSYGFLGGPHDGSHPAAESLRGALQAARAQGHDLSLVVPSGNHLQGRVHARLPDLPAAAFSDAVEWVLPPDDHSPNAVEIVTRGDAPVVALESPTGATAEIALSQGDVVLVRQGAAVIGALHHRPGEDGWHRVRLCLTRTAAGPPDTPVAPEGAWRIRLGGWSAGLSDIALWILRDDAPPPGRRIPPTRQSTFRDPDYPWDRTDGGPWTDDSAAGSSKIRRAGTASVLTTAPGVVPVGASETAGPRQMRAFYSGAPLAEEIEEVLVDAEGPGRGAWAEGNGGPRRYRISGTSVAAALKARSLLEGAAVDA
;
A
#
# COMPACT_ATOMS: atom_id res chain seq x y z
N MET A 1 -24.06 -10.33 25.18
CA MET A 1 -24.28 -9.27 24.17
C MET A 1 -24.64 -9.94 22.85
N THR A 2 -25.55 -9.38 22.06
CA THR A 2 -25.92 -9.94 20.74
C THR A 2 -25.04 -9.35 19.64
N LEU A 3 -24.64 -10.17 18.67
CA LEU A 3 -24.01 -9.72 17.42
C LEU A 3 -25.10 -9.67 16.34
N SER A 4 -25.07 -8.68 15.46
CA SER A 4 -26.04 -8.58 14.36
C SER A 4 -25.48 -7.82 13.16
N PHE A 5 -26.08 -8.08 12.00
CA PHE A 5 -25.82 -7.36 10.77
C PHE A 5 -27.01 -6.46 10.41
N GLN A 6 -26.73 -5.22 10.01
CA GLN A 6 -27.74 -4.27 9.55
C GLN A 6 -27.38 -3.76 8.15
N ARG A 7 -28.17 -4.11 7.13
CA ARG A 7 -28.04 -3.50 5.80
C ARG A 7 -28.41 -2.02 5.87
N VAL A 8 -27.54 -1.17 5.32
CA VAL A 8 -27.74 0.29 5.28
C VAL A 8 -27.76 0.86 3.86
N GLY A 9 -27.51 0.02 2.86
CA GLY A 9 -27.66 0.36 1.45
C GLY A 9 -26.97 -0.65 0.55
N ALA A 10 -27.21 -0.54 -0.75
CA ALA A 10 -26.45 -1.21 -1.79
C ALA A 10 -26.01 -0.14 -2.80
N LEU A 11 -24.73 -0.12 -3.19
CA LEU A 11 -24.24 0.88 -4.14
C LEU A 11 -23.55 0.27 -5.34
N THR A 12 -23.66 0.99 -6.46
CA THR A 12 -23.12 0.60 -7.76
C THR A 12 -21.71 1.14 -8.01
N ALA A 13 -21.29 2.19 -7.31
CA ALA A 13 -19.96 2.80 -7.45
C ALA A 13 -19.44 3.26 -6.09
N TRP A 14 -18.34 2.65 -5.63
CA TRP A 14 -17.73 2.93 -4.33
C TRP A 14 -16.24 3.24 -4.45
N PRO A 15 -15.73 4.18 -3.65
CA PRO A 15 -14.30 4.25 -3.40
C PRO A 15 -13.78 2.92 -2.85
N GLU A 16 -12.71 2.34 -3.39
CA GLU A 16 -12.09 1.06 -2.99
C GLU A 16 -11.94 0.94 -1.47
N ASN A 17 -11.59 2.04 -0.83
CA ASN A 17 -11.34 2.16 0.60
C ASN A 17 -12.44 2.80 1.42
N TYR A 18 -13.67 2.81 0.89
CA TYR A 18 -14.81 3.31 1.65
C TYR A 18 -14.83 2.72 3.06
N LEU A 19 -14.55 1.42 3.19
CA LEU A 19 -14.11 0.82 4.44
C LEU A 19 -12.59 0.60 4.33
N PRO A 20 -11.74 1.15 5.22
CA PRO A 20 -12.02 1.65 6.57
C PRO A 20 -12.39 3.16 6.69
N ALA A 21 -12.27 3.95 5.64
CA ALA A 21 -12.29 5.43 5.74
C ALA A 21 -13.60 6.02 6.31
N ALA A 22 -14.74 5.39 6.03
CA ALA A 22 -16.05 5.83 6.48
C ALA A 22 -16.45 5.29 7.86
N LEU A 23 -15.71 4.32 8.42
CA LEU A 23 -16.09 3.68 9.68
C LEU A 23 -16.25 4.67 10.84
N PRO A 24 -15.36 5.67 11.04
CA PRO A 24 -15.57 6.69 12.06
C PRO A 24 -16.88 7.50 11.85
N TYR A 25 -17.24 7.79 10.60
CA TYR A 25 -18.47 8.54 10.28
C TYR A 25 -19.73 7.70 10.53
N LEU A 26 -19.67 6.40 10.22
CA LEU A 26 -20.75 5.44 10.52
C LEU A 26 -20.94 5.23 12.04
N GLN A 27 -19.90 5.46 12.83
CA GLN A 27 -19.93 5.46 14.29
C GLN A 27 -20.35 6.80 14.90
N GLY A 28 -20.47 7.86 14.08
CA GLY A 28 -20.74 9.22 14.55
C GLY A 28 -19.54 9.92 15.20
N SER A 29 -18.33 9.36 15.09
CA SER A 29 -17.09 9.94 15.64
C SER A 29 -16.24 10.66 14.60
N GLY A 30 -16.50 10.43 13.30
CA GLY A 30 -15.80 11.07 12.19
C GLY A 30 -16.16 12.55 12.03
N SER A 31 -15.18 13.37 11.65
CA SER A 31 -15.37 14.79 11.35
C SER A 31 -14.60 15.20 10.10
N GLY A 32 -15.07 16.27 9.44
CA GLY A 32 -14.47 16.80 8.23
C GLY A 32 -14.99 16.16 6.93
N ALA A 33 -14.31 16.47 5.84
CA ALA A 33 -14.55 15.89 4.53
C ALA A 33 -13.32 15.08 4.10
N LEU A 34 -13.55 14.07 3.27
CA LEU A 34 -12.49 13.28 2.66
C LEU A 34 -12.38 13.63 1.17
N PRO A 35 -11.17 13.82 0.61
CA PRO A 35 -11.03 14.05 -0.81
C PRO A 35 -11.40 12.77 -1.56
N LEU A 36 -12.20 12.89 -2.61
CA LEU A 36 -12.50 11.81 -3.54
C LEU A 36 -11.42 11.81 -4.63
N LEU A 37 -10.76 10.68 -4.79
CA LEU A 37 -9.71 10.42 -5.75
C LEU A 37 -10.21 9.44 -6.81
N ALA A 38 -9.72 9.57 -8.03
CA ALA A 38 -9.89 8.67 -9.14
C ALA A 38 -8.54 8.61 -9.89
N PRO A 39 -8.04 7.45 -10.31
CA PRO A 39 -6.82 7.38 -11.09
C PRO A 39 -6.93 8.25 -12.36
N GLY A 40 -5.86 9.00 -12.66
CA GLY A 40 -5.79 9.88 -13.82
C GLY A 40 -5.34 11.30 -13.48
N ASP A 41 -5.59 12.22 -14.43
CA ASP A 41 -5.25 13.63 -14.34
C ASP A 41 -6.47 14.52 -14.68
N PRO A 42 -6.98 15.35 -13.74
CA PRO A 42 -6.56 15.45 -12.35
C PRO A 42 -7.08 14.25 -11.52
N PRO A 43 -6.31 13.81 -10.52
CA PRO A 43 -6.70 12.67 -9.68
C PRO A 43 -7.85 12.94 -8.72
N SER A 44 -8.17 14.18 -8.35
CA SER A 44 -9.32 14.42 -7.47
C SER A 44 -10.59 14.77 -8.22
N ARG A 45 -11.70 14.29 -7.68
CA ARG A 45 -13.07 14.55 -8.12
C ARG A 45 -13.87 15.38 -7.09
N GLY A 46 -13.17 16.06 -6.17
CA GLY A 46 -13.77 16.91 -5.13
C GLY A 46 -13.74 16.28 -3.73
N TRP A 47 -14.66 16.71 -2.86
CA TRP A 47 -14.68 16.33 -1.44
C TRP A 47 -16.01 15.70 -1.01
N VAL A 48 -15.94 14.65 -0.20
CA VAL A 48 -17.09 13.95 0.39
C VAL A 48 -17.19 14.33 1.87
N GLY A 49 -18.21 15.13 2.21
CA GLY A 49 -18.45 15.53 3.59
C GLY A 49 -18.92 14.38 4.48
N GLY A 50 -18.67 14.48 5.79
CA GLY A 50 -19.00 13.44 6.76
C GLY A 50 -20.45 12.96 6.77
N GLY A 51 -21.43 13.85 6.50
CA GLY A 51 -22.83 13.46 6.40
C GLY A 51 -23.14 12.50 5.24
N LEU A 52 -22.39 12.60 4.13
CA LEU A 52 -22.48 11.64 3.03
C LEU A 52 -21.74 10.34 3.35
N LEU A 53 -20.59 10.43 4.02
CA LEU A 53 -19.85 9.25 4.49
C LEU A 53 -20.63 8.43 5.53
N ALA A 54 -21.48 9.08 6.32
CA ALA A 54 -22.40 8.42 7.24
C ALA A 54 -23.69 7.90 6.57
N ASN A 55 -23.93 8.22 5.30
CA ASN A 55 -25.13 7.85 4.56
C ASN A 55 -24.77 7.20 3.20
N PRO A 56 -24.53 5.87 3.20
CA PRO A 56 -24.21 5.10 1.99
C PRO A 56 -25.13 5.42 0.80
N ALA A 57 -26.45 5.41 1.00
CA ALA A 57 -27.41 5.64 -0.08
C ALA A 57 -27.26 7.03 -0.72
N ALA A 58 -27.06 8.07 0.09
CA ALA A 58 -26.83 9.42 -0.41
C ALA A 58 -25.48 9.55 -1.15
N LEU A 59 -24.44 8.89 -0.63
CA LEU A 59 -23.14 8.83 -1.29
C LEU A 59 -23.23 8.12 -2.64
N SER A 60 -23.93 6.99 -2.73
CA SER A 60 -24.17 6.28 -4.00
C SER A 60 -24.76 7.18 -5.06
N LYS A 61 -25.82 7.92 -4.69
CA LYS A 61 -26.51 8.81 -5.59
C LYS A 61 -25.58 9.91 -6.10
N ARG A 62 -24.69 10.41 -5.23
CA ARG A 62 -23.68 11.40 -5.62
C ARG A 62 -22.64 10.82 -6.57
N LEU A 63 -22.23 9.57 -6.38
CA LEU A 63 -21.20 8.92 -7.19
C LEU A 63 -21.73 8.26 -8.46
N GLY A 64 -23.06 8.11 -8.61
CA GLY A 64 -23.74 7.31 -9.64
C GLY A 64 -23.56 7.73 -11.11
N GLY A 65 -22.61 8.59 -11.44
CA GLY A 65 -22.18 8.91 -12.81
C GLY A 65 -20.66 8.90 -12.99
N LEU A 66 -19.90 8.59 -11.94
CA LEU A 66 -18.45 8.46 -12.04
C LEU A 66 -18.11 7.03 -12.47
N GLN A 67 -17.22 6.92 -13.46
CA GLN A 67 -16.72 5.65 -13.96
C GLN A 67 -15.29 5.40 -13.46
N GLY A 68 -14.94 4.13 -13.35
CA GLY A 68 -13.62 3.68 -12.91
C GLY A 68 -13.48 3.60 -11.39
N PRO A 69 -12.30 3.13 -10.92
CA PRO A 69 -12.03 3.00 -9.49
C PRO A 69 -11.97 4.38 -8.83
N LEU A 70 -12.61 4.48 -7.67
CA LEU A 70 -12.59 5.68 -6.83
C LEU A 70 -11.83 5.36 -5.53
N PHE A 71 -11.33 6.37 -4.83
CA PHE A 71 -10.67 6.23 -3.53
C PHE A 71 -10.99 7.46 -2.67
N LEU A 72 -10.97 7.33 -1.35
CA LEU A 72 -11.06 8.44 -0.41
C LEU A 72 -9.66 8.70 0.13
N GLY A 73 -9.14 9.91 0.01
CA GLY A 73 -7.95 10.29 0.77
C GLY A 73 -8.29 10.48 2.25
N PRO A 74 -7.28 10.69 3.10
CA PRO A 74 -7.53 10.99 4.50
C PRO A 74 -8.10 12.39 4.67
N ALA A 75 -8.67 12.63 5.86
CA ALA A 75 -9.15 13.94 6.24
C ALA A 75 -8.01 14.96 6.19
N GLY A 76 -8.30 16.11 5.59
CA GLY A 76 -7.38 17.23 5.48
C GLY A 76 -8.15 18.53 5.32
N PRO A 77 -7.49 19.68 5.50
CA PRO A 77 -8.10 20.96 5.17
C PRO A 77 -8.46 21.01 3.69
N GLU A 78 -9.61 21.61 3.35
CA GLU A 78 -9.93 21.94 1.96
C GLU A 78 -8.83 22.85 1.39
N PRO A 79 -8.41 22.63 0.15
CA PRO A 79 -7.26 23.32 -0.41
C PRO A 79 -7.56 24.78 -0.72
N GLY A 80 -6.50 25.60 -0.67
CA GLY A 80 -6.42 26.84 -1.42
C GLY A 80 -6.24 26.57 -2.93
N ALA A 81 -6.41 27.60 -3.76
CA ALA A 81 -6.36 27.50 -5.22
C ALA A 81 -5.08 26.79 -5.75
N PRO A 82 -5.19 25.99 -6.82
CA PRO A 82 -4.05 25.29 -7.41
C PRO A 82 -2.98 26.28 -7.89
N GLN A 83 -1.71 25.92 -7.69
CA GLN A 83 -0.57 26.67 -8.22
C GLN A 83 -0.24 26.16 -9.63
N SER A 84 0.05 27.09 -10.54
CA SER A 84 0.42 26.77 -11.93
C SER A 84 1.66 25.86 -12.00
N PRO A 85 1.75 24.97 -12.99
CA PRO A 85 2.93 24.16 -13.20
C PRO A 85 4.16 25.04 -13.46
N PRO A 86 5.36 24.64 -13.01
CA PRO A 86 6.58 25.39 -13.26
C PRO A 86 6.94 25.39 -14.77
N GLU A 87 7.50 26.49 -15.26
CA GLU A 87 8.01 26.59 -16.63
C GLU A 87 9.26 25.72 -16.81
N GLY A 88 9.24 24.83 -17.81
CA GLY A 88 10.35 23.92 -18.13
C GLY A 88 11.52 24.64 -18.81
N THR A 89 12.74 24.37 -18.35
CA THR A 89 13.99 24.80 -19.01
C THR A 89 14.60 23.65 -19.78
N THR A 90 14.71 23.78 -21.10
CA THR A 90 15.36 22.77 -21.97
C THR A 90 16.88 22.90 -21.89
N SER A 91 17.57 21.77 -21.73
CA SER A 91 19.04 21.69 -21.76
C SER A 91 19.46 20.67 -22.83
N GLU A 92 20.22 21.13 -23.83
CA GLU A 92 20.74 20.30 -24.93
C GLU A 92 22.05 19.61 -24.51
N GLN A 93 22.01 18.30 -24.29
CA GLN A 93 23.18 17.42 -24.41
C GLN A 93 22.77 16.09 -25.05
N ASP A 94 23.51 15.70 -26.10
CA ASP A 94 23.30 14.52 -26.94
C ASP A 94 23.91 13.26 -26.31
N GLY A 95 23.05 12.29 -26.00
CA GLY A 95 23.39 10.96 -25.51
C GLY A 95 22.14 10.23 -25.03
N GLY A 96 22.03 8.92 -25.30
CA GLY A 96 20.92 8.09 -24.80
C GLY A 96 20.87 8.17 -23.27
N ALA A 97 19.81 8.76 -22.74
CA ALA A 97 19.70 9.07 -21.32
C ALA A 97 19.04 7.92 -20.56
N LYS A 98 19.63 7.53 -19.43
CA LYS A 98 18.99 6.67 -18.42
C LYS A 98 18.41 7.51 -17.30
N ALA A 99 17.23 7.14 -16.82
CA ALA A 99 16.57 7.79 -15.69
C ALA A 99 16.18 6.78 -14.62
N LEU A 100 16.53 7.08 -13.37
CA LEU A 100 16.01 6.41 -12.19
C LEU A 100 14.84 7.23 -11.63
N VAL A 101 13.67 6.62 -11.49
CA VAL A 101 12.53 7.17 -10.77
C VAL A 101 12.39 6.46 -9.44
N VAL A 102 12.29 7.21 -8.35
CA VAL A 102 12.00 6.67 -7.02
C VAL A 102 10.66 7.23 -6.54
N ILE A 103 9.66 6.36 -6.41
CA ILE A 103 8.33 6.69 -5.88
C ILE A 103 8.26 6.14 -4.46
N ASP A 104 8.45 7.03 -3.47
CA ASP A 104 8.48 6.63 -2.07
C ASP A 104 8.15 7.81 -1.14
N THR A 105 8.31 7.61 0.15
CA THR A 105 8.24 8.66 1.17
C THR A 105 9.58 8.83 1.87
N GLY A 106 9.83 10.06 2.31
CA GLY A 106 11.03 10.46 2.99
C GLY A 106 12.25 10.43 2.08
N ILE A 107 12.14 10.89 0.83
CA ILE A 107 13.26 10.92 -0.10
C ILE A 107 14.10 12.19 0.12
N ALA A 108 15.26 12.04 0.76
CA ALA A 108 16.23 13.10 0.98
C ALA A 108 17.08 13.32 -0.28
N PHE A 109 16.48 13.85 -1.34
CA PHE A 109 17.17 14.05 -2.63
C PHE A 109 18.38 15.01 -2.52
N TRP A 110 18.49 15.76 -1.42
CA TRP A 110 19.64 16.61 -1.09
C TRP A 110 20.84 15.85 -0.50
N ALA A 111 20.75 14.53 -0.30
CA ALA A 111 21.86 13.73 0.20
C ALA A 111 23.09 13.87 -0.73
N PRO A 112 24.32 13.97 -0.20
CA PRO A 112 25.51 14.25 -0.99
C PRO A 112 25.69 13.38 -2.24
N ARG A 113 25.31 12.09 -2.15
CA ARG A 113 25.41 11.14 -3.27
C ARG A 113 24.56 11.49 -4.49
N PHE A 114 23.46 12.22 -4.32
CA PHE A 114 22.52 12.52 -5.41
C PHE A 114 22.82 13.87 -6.08
N ARG A 115 23.76 14.66 -5.52
CA ARG A 115 24.03 16.03 -5.98
C ARG A 115 24.40 16.08 -7.46
N GLY A 116 23.87 17.10 -8.14
CA GLY A 116 24.05 17.33 -9.58
C GLY A 116 23.27 16.35 -10.48
N ARG A 117 22.76 15.24 -9.94
CA ARG A 117 22.07 14.19 -10.71
C ARG A 117 20.55 14.18 -10.55
N VAL A 118 20.02 14.79 -9.48
CA VAL A 118 18.57 15.02 -9.35
C VAL A 118 18.12 16.00 -10.43
N LYS A 119 17.34 15.51 -11.40
CA LYS A 119 16.78 16.29 -12.52
C LYS A 119 15.30 16.59 -12.35
N GLY A 120 14.62 15.94 -11.41
CA GLY A 120 13.26 16.29 -11.03
C GLY A 120 12.96 15.83 -9.62
N ALA A 121 12.19 16.62 -8.89
CA ALA A 121 11.70 16.26 -7.57
C ALA A 121 10.27 16.81 -7.44
N ALA A 122 9.33 15.96 -7.06
CA ALA A 122 7.94 16.35 -6.85
C ALA A 122 7.39 15.74 -5.57
N ALA A 123 6.32 16.32 -5.07
CA ALA A 123 5.50 15.73 -4.02
C ALA A 123 4.04 15.70 -4.46
N LEU A 124 3.35 14.61 -4.15
CA LEU A 124 1.93 14.50 -4.40
C LEU A 124 1.13 15.01 -3.20
N SER A 125 0.14 15.88 -3.45
CA SER A 125 -0.72 16.45 -2.40
C SER A 125 -2.18 16.04 -2.57
N LEU A 126 -2.73 15.30 -1.60
CA LEU A 126 -4.14 14.91 -1.62
C LEU A 126 -5.10 16.07 -1.37
N GLY A 127 -4.65 17.08 -0.62
CA GLY A 127 -5.46 18.26 -0.29
C GLY A 127 -5.78 19.09 -1.54
N GLY A 128 -4.81 19.32 -2.43
CA GLY A 128 -4.94 20.20 -3.61
C GLY A 128 -5.68 19.60 -4.81
N GLY A 129 -6.58 18.64 -4.58
CA GLY A 129 -7.16 17.87 -5.66
C GLY A 129 -6.22 16.79 -6.22
N GLY A 130 -5.32 16.26 -5.38
CA GLY A 130 -4.30 15.29 -5.78
C GLY A 130 -3.23 15.88 -6.71
N ALA A 131 -3.08 17.21 -6.72
CA ALA A 131 -2.09 17.86 -7.58
C ALA A 131 -0.67 17.36 -7.29
N LEU A 132 0.08 17.12 -8.37
CA LEU A 132 1.52 16.96 -8.32
C LEU A 132 2.16 18.34 -8.17
N HIS A 133 2.98 18.52 -7.15
CA HIS A 133 3.75 19.74 -6.96
C HIS A 133 5.22 19.45 -7.31
N ALA A 134 5.61 19.78 -8.53
CA ALA A 134 7.00 19.67 -8.97
C ALA A 134 7.83 20.87 -8.49
N LEU A 135 9.05 20.60 -8.02
CA LEU A 135 10.04 21.63 -7.72
C LEU A 135 10.72 22.09 -9.02
N SER A 136 10.89 23.41 -9.15
CA SER A 136 11.82 23.97 -10.15
C SER A 136 13.26 23.54 -9.86
N GLN A 137 14.12 23.51 -10.88
CA GLN A 137 15.55 23.24 -10.71
C GLN A 137 16.20 24.16 -9.67
N ARG A 138 15.82 25.45 -9.69
CA ARG A 138 16.29 26.42 -8.70
C ARG A 138 15.97 26.00 -7.27
N GLN A 139 14.75 25.52 -7.01
CA GLN A 139 14.35 25.04 -5.68
C GLN A 139 15.09 23.75 -5.30
N ILE A 140 15.30 22.84 -6.24
CA ILE A 140 16.07 21.61 -6.00
C ILE A 140 17.50 21.97 -5.57
N THR A 141 18.17 22.84 -6.32
CA THR A 141 19.52 23.34 -5.98
C THR A 141 19.53 24.07 -4.64
N GLU A 142 18.58 25.00 -4.39
CA GLU A 142 18.50 25.72 -3.12
C GLU A 142 18.38 24.77 -1.92
N ILE A 143 17.54 23.73 -2.02
CA ILE A 143 17.38 22.73 -0.95
C ILE A 143 18.66 21.90 -0.77
N ALA A 144 19.33 21.53 -1.87
CA ALA A 144 20.60 20.80 -1.83
C ALA A 144 21.72 21.63 -1.17
N ASP A 145 21.83 22.92 -1.51
CA ASP A 145 22.84 23.83 -0.97
C ASP A 145 22.60 24.09 0.53
N LEU A 146 21.34 24.23 0.95
CA LEU A 146 20.99 24.36 2.37
C LEU A 146 21.49 23.18 3.20
N ALA A 147 21.60 22.00 2.59
CA ALA A 147 22.05 20.77 3.23
C ALA A 147 23.57 20.72 3.51
N GLU A 148 24.38 21.64 2.97
CA GLU A 148 25.85 21.59 3.08
C GLU A 148 26.41 22.09 4.42
N GLY A 149 25.66 22.91 5.15
CA GLY A 149 26.12 23.48 6.43
C GLY A 149 25.79 22.62 7.67
N PRO A 150 26.23 23.02 8.87
CA PRO A 150 25.78 22.45 10.15
C PRO A 150 24.24 22.46 10.22
N ASP A 151 23.62 21.38 10.69
CA ASP A 151 22.14 21.19 10.67
C ASP A 151 21.51 21.29 9.26
N GLY A 152 22.30 21.14 8.19
CA GLY A 152 21.86 21.33 6.82
C GLY A 152 20.68 20.44 6.44
N ALA A 153 20.73 19.15 6.76
CA ALA A 153 19.64 18.21 6.51
C ALA A 153 18.31 18.67 7.15
N ARG A 154 18.37 19.26 8.34
CA ARG A 154 17.20 19.80 9.03
C ARG A 154 16.65 21.04 8.33
N ARG A 155 17.52 21.94 7.85
CA ARG A 155 17.11 23.13 7.08
C ARG A 155 16.49 22.75 5.74
N ALA A 156 17.11 21.81 5.02
CA ALA A 156 16.58 21.27 3.76
C ALA A 156 15.19 20.65 3.95
N ALA A 157 15.04 19.79 4.97
CA ALA A 157 13.75 19.19 5.32
C ALA A 157 12.66 20.23 5.66
N ARG A 158 13.00 21.28 6.43
CA ARG A 158 12.05 22.38 6.73
C ARG A 158 11.67 23.19 5.49
N LYS A 159 12.63 23.48 4.61
CA LYS A 159 12.36 24.17 3.34
C LYS A 159 11.42 23.34 2.48
N LEU A 160 11.66 22.03 2.37
CA LEU A 160 10.79 21.11 1.66
C LEU A 160 9.38 21.09 2.27
N ALA A 161 9.27 20.98 3.60
CA ALA A 161 7.99 21.03 4.31
C ALA A 161 7.21 22.33 4.09
N GLY A 162 7.91 23.47 4.00
CA GLY A 162 7.28 24.76 3.68
C GLY A 162 6.73 24.83 2.25
N LEU A 163 7.35 24.12 1.31
CA LEU A 163 6.84 23.99 -0.06
C LEU A 163 5.74 22.93 -0.16
N PHE A 164 5.85 21.85 0.62
CA PHE A 164 4.97 20.70 0.60
C PHE A 164 4.49 20.33 2.01
N PRO A 165 3.43 20.95 2.53
CA PRO A 165 2.93 20.66 3.88
C PRO A 165 2.48 19.20 4.11
N GLY A 166 2.21 18.45 3.04
CA GLY A 166 1.82 17.03 3.09
C GLY A 166 2.99 16.04 3.12
N THR A 167 4.24 16.50 3.03
CA THR A 167 5.42 15.64 3.10
C THR A 167 5.63 15.08 4.50
N VAL A 168 6.29 13.92 4.60
CA VAL A 168 6.69 13.30 5.87
C VAL A 168 7.69 14.12 6.70
N PHE A 169 8.33 15.12 6.08
CA PHE A 169 9.21 16.07 6.77
C PHE A 169 8.48 17.26 7.38
N ALA A 170 7.20 17.45 7.08
CA ALA A 170 6.40 18.51 7.68
C ALA A 170 6.04 18.21 9.13
N ASP A 171 6.04 19.26 9.95
CA ASP A 171 5.60 19.16 11.33
C ASP A 171 4.11 18.86 11.39
N ASP A 172 3.77 17.75 12.02
CA ASP A 172 2.42 17.47 12.48
C ASP A 172 2.20 18.23 13.79
N ALA A 173 1.11 18.99 13.89
CA ALA A 173 0.84 19.88 15.02
C ALA A 173 0.97 19.19 16.39
N GLU A 174 0.66 17.89 16.43
CA GLU A 174 0.70 17.09 17.66
C GLU A 174 2.03 16.35 17.87
N HIS A 175 2.79 16.06 16.81
CA HIS A 175 3.83 15.01 16.85
C HIS A 175 5.17 15.39 16.21
N GLY A 176 5.30 16.59 15.62
CA GLY A 176 6.47 16.98 14.83
C GLY A 176 6.60 16.18 13.53
N PRO A 177 7.78 16.14 12.89
CA PRO A 177 7.93 15.49 11.60
C PRO A 177 7.91 13.97 11.74
N VAL A 178 7.42 13.26 10.72
CA VAL A 178 7.40 11.79 10.71
C VAL A 178 8.83 11.25 10.72
N PHE A 179 9.70 11.82 9.89
CA PHE A 179 11.12 11.46 9.87
C PHE A 179 11.99 12.59 10.43
N ARG A 180 12.83 12.25 11.40
CA ARG A 180 13.87 13.15 11.91
C ARG A 180 15.05 13.21 10.93
N HIS A 181 15.80 14.30 10.96
CA HIS A 181 17.12 14.38 10.29
C HIS A 181 18.03 13.26 10.81
N ASP A 182 18.87 12.72 9.93
CA ASP A 182 19.78 11.61 10.20
C ASP A 182 19.11 10.33 10.72
N ALA A 183 17.79 10.21 10.63
CA ALA A 183 17.09 8.96 10.92
C ALA A 183 17.11 8.05 9.70
N ARG A 184 16.81 6.77 9.91
CA ARG A 184 16.48 5.84 8.83
C ARG A 184 15.23 6.37 8.13
N SER A 185 15.35 6.64 6.83
CA SER A 185 14.22 6.93 5.95
C SER A 185 14.14 5.88 4.86
N HIS A 186 12.94 5.35 4.62
CA HIS A 186 12.73 4.28 3.65
C HIS A 186 13.06 4.76 2.23
N GLY A 187 12.44 5.84 1.74
CA GLY A 187 12.65 6.33 0.38
C GLY A 187 14.09 6.77 0.09
N THR A 188 14.78 7.36 1.07
CA THR A 188 16.20 7.68 0.91
C THR A 188 17.06 6.42 0.76
N ALA A 189 16.78 5.39 1.58
CA ALA A 189 17.48 4.11 1.48
C ALA A 189 17.24 3.43 0.13
N MET A 190 15.99 3.46 -0.37
CA MET A 190 15.63 2.87 -1.66
C MET A 190 16.31 3.60 -2.82
N ALA A 191 16.25 4.94 -2.83
CA ALA A 191 16.97 5.75 -3.80
C ALA A 191 18.47 5.46 -3.77
N ALA A 192 19.05 5.32 -2.57
CA ALA A 192 20.47 5.05 -2.41
C ALA A 192 20.89 3.64 -2.89
N LEU A 193 20.01 2.65 -2.78
CA LEU A 193 20.30 1.29 -3.22
C LEU A 193 20.09 1.12 -4.74
N ALA A 194 19.11 1.83 -5.31
CA ALA A 194 18.74 1.75 -6.72
C ALA A 194 19.66 2.55 -7.66
N ASP A 195 20.34 3.54 -7.12
CA ASP A 195 21.17 4.45 -7.90
C ASP A 195 22.55 3.83 -8.25
N ASP A 196 22.83 3.79 -9.55
CA ASP A 196 24.05 3.26 -10.20
C ASP A 196 25.20 4.28 -10.28
N GLY A 197 24.93 5.54 -9.90
CA GLY A 197 25.89 6.65 -9.98
C GLY A 197 25.92 7.39 -11.33
N ALA A 198 25.23 6.90 -12.36
CA ALA A 198 25.27 7.46 -13.72
C ALA A 198 23.92 8.03 -14.17
N ALA A 199 22.80 7.41 -13.80
CA ALA A 199 21.47 7.81 -14.25
C ALA A 199 21.04 9.19 -13.71
N ALA A 200 20.19 9.89 -14.48
CA ALA A 200 19.45 11.05 -14.00
C ALA A 200 18.41 10.59 -12.95
N ILE A 201 18.31 11.30 -11.84
CA ILE A 201 17.43 10.92 -10.73
C ILE A 201 16.18 11.79 -10.72
N PHE A 202 15.02 11.13 -10.66
CA PHE A 202 13.72 11.73 -10.46
C PHE A 202 13.11 11.17 -9.18
N THR A 203 12.69 12.05 -8.27
CA THR A 203 12.09 11.63 -7.01
C THR A 203 10.65 12.09 -6.93
N LEU A 204 9.78 11.21 -6.46
CA LEU A 204 8.39 11.54 -6.19
C LEU A 204 8.03 11.12 -4.78
N GLU A 205 7.81 12.13 -3.95
CA GLU A 205 7.39 11.99 -2.56
C GLU A 205 5.88 11.74 -2.50
N LEU A 206 5.50 10.55 -2.02
CA LEU A 206 4.12 10.24 -1.69
C LEU A 206 3.67 11.01 -0.43
N PRO A 207 2.38 11.35 -0.31
CA PRO A 207 1.90 12.11 0.84
C PRO A 207 2.01 11.27 2.11
N ALA A 208 2.30 11.90 3.26
CA ALA A 208 2.35 11.21 4.55
C ALA A 208 1.05 10.43 4.87
N ALA A 209 -0.06 10.92 4.34
CA ALA A 209 -1.36 10.25 4.25
C ALA A 209 -1.29 8.79 3.77
N ALA A 210 -0.54 8.51 2.70
CA ALA A 210 -0.43 7.19 2.11
C ALA A 210 0.33 6.21 3.03
N LEU A 211 1.20 6.70 3.91
CA LEU A 211 1.82 5.89 4.96
C LEU A 211 0.87 5.59 6.13
N ARG A 212 -0.03 6.52 6.42
CA ARG A 212 -1.01 6.40 7.51
C ARG A 212 -2.15 5.47 7.10
N ASP A 213 -2.46 5.40 5.81
CA ASP A 213 -3.42 4.45 5.30
C ASP A 213 -2.84 3.03 5.31
N ARG A 214 -3.38 2.21 6.20
CA ARG A 214 -2.94 0.84 6.40
C ARG A 214 -3.51 -0.12 5.37
N SER A 215 -4.69 0.18 4.84
CA SER A 215 -5.33 -0.63 3.81
C SER A 215 -4.52 -0.71 2.51
N GLY A 216 -3.67 0.29 2.24
CA GLY A 216 -2.92 0.44 0.99
C GLY A 216 -3.74 1.06 -0.14
N ASP A 217 -4.99 1.42 0.11
CA ASP A 217 -5.88 1.87 -0.94
C ASP A 217 -5.69 3.35 -1.32
N VAL A 218 -5.36 4.24 -0.38
CA VAL A 218 -4.96 5.63 -0.68
C VAL A 218 -3.77 5.59 -1.62
N LEU A 219 -2.80 4.71 -1.33
CA LEU A 219 -1.68 4.48 -2.23
C LEU A 219 -2.19 4.01 -3.61
N ALA A 220 -3.02 2.96 -3.66
CA ALA A 220 -3.61 2.47 -4.91
C ALA A 220 -4.27 3.58 -5.75
N GLY A 221 -4.99 4.48 -5.10
CA GLY A 221 -5.65 5.61 -5.77
C GLY A 221 -4.73 6.69 -6.32
N VAL A 222 -3.48 6.75 -5.86
CA VAL A 222 -2.50 7.74 -6.30
C VAL A 222 -1.37 7.19 -7.18
N LEU A 223 -1.19 5.87 -7.24
CA LEU A 223 -0.06 5.26 -7.95
C LEU A 223 0.03 5.69 -9.42
N ALA A 224 -1.08 5.63 -10.16
CA ALA A 224 -1.10 6.02 -11.57
C ALA A 224 -0.72 7.49 -11.77
N THR A 225 -1.24 8.38 -10.92
CA THR A 225 -0.91 9.81 -10.95
C THR A 225 0.55 10.05 -10.60
N ALA A 226 1.07 9.36 -9.58
CA ALA A 226 2.50 9.45 -9.24
C ALA A 226 3.36 9.05 -10.45
N LEU A 227 3.05 7.93 -11.09
CA LEU A 227 3.80 7.46 -12.25
C LEU A 227 3.70 8.44 -13.44
N HIS A 228 2.50 8.91 -13.77
CA HIS A 228 2.33 9.92 -14.82
C HIS A 228 3.07 11.22 -14.50
N GLY A 229 3.03 11.67 -13.25
CA GLY A 229 3.74 12.85 -12.81
C GLY A 229 5.26 12.73 -12.94
N ALA A 230 5.81 11.56 -12.60
CA ALA A 230 7.22 11.27 -12.79
C ALA A 230 7.60 11.24 -14.28
N LEU A 231 6.76 10.65 -15.12
CA LEU A 231 6.98 10.64 -16.58
C LEU A 231 6.88 12.03 -17.19
N GLY A 232 5.97 12.88 -16.70
CA GLY A 232 5.89 14.29 -17.10
C GLY A 232 7.19 15.04 -16.80
N MET A 233 7.74 14.89 -15.58
CA MET A 233 9.06 15.47 -15.24
C MET A 233 10.18 14.97 -16.15
N ILE A 234 10.15 13.68 -16.52
CA ILE A 234 11.13 13.10 -17.44
C ILE A 234 10.96 13.68 -18.84
N ALA A 235 9.73 13.78 -19.35
CA ALA A 235 9.45 14.34 -20.67
C ALA A 235 9.93 15.81 -20.75
N ASP A 236 9.64 16.62 -19.73
CA ASP A 236 10.09 18.01 -19.65
C ASP A 236 11.63 18.13 -19.67
N TRP A 237 12.32 17.24 -18.95
CA TRP A 237 13.79 17.21 -18.93
C TRP A 237 14.41 16.64 -20.22
N ALA A 238 13.80 15.59 -20.75
CA ALA A 238 14.30 14.87 -21.92
C ALA A 238 14.05 15.66 -23.21
N GLY A 239 12.99 16.46 -23.26
CA GLY A 239 12.46 17.04 -24.48
C GLY A 239 12.03 15.92 -25.42
N THR A 240 12.57 15.91 -26.63
CA THR A 240 12.27 14.88 -27.65
C THR A 240 13.17 13.64 -27.56
N ARG A 241 14.09 13.57 -26.58
CA ARG A 241 15.04 12.46 -26.46
C ARG A 241 14.33 11.20 -25.94
N LYS A 242 14.69 10.05 -26.49
CA LYS A 242 14.29 8.76 -25.91
C LYS A 242 15.07 8.53 -24.62
N VAL A 243 14.36 8.17 -23.55
CA VAL A 243 14.91 7.86 -22.23
C VAL A 243 14.54 6.44 -21.85
N GLU A 244 15.53 5.68 -21.38
CA GLU A 244 15.31 4.41 -20.68
C GLU A 244 15.00 4.74 -19.22
N VAL A 245 13.81 4.37 -18.76
CA VAL A 245 13.31 4.73 -17.43
C VAL A 245 13.21 3.47 -16.58
N THR A 246 13.95 3.45 -15.48
CA THR A 246 13.77 2.45 -14.43
C THR A 246 13.12 3.11 -13.23
N ALA A 247 11.92 2.66 -12.89
CA ALA A 247 11.16 3.16 -11.75
C ALA A 247 11.12 2.12 -10.63
N VAL A 248 11.32 2.57 -9.39
CA VAL A 248 11.16 1.77 -8.18
C VAL A 248 9.93 2.24 -7.43
N LEU A 249 8.97 1.34 -7.24
CA LEU A 249 7.84 1.53 -6.34
C LEU A 249 8.02 0.60 -5.14
N SER A 250 8.55 1.11 -4.04
CA SER A 250 8.90 0.29 -2.87
C SER A 250 7.74 0.03 -1.92
N TYR A 251 6.54 -0.20 -2.46
CA TYR A 251 5.33 -0.49 -1.70
C TYR A 251 4.65 -1.75 -2.21
N GLY A 252 3.94 -2.41 -1.29
CA GLY A 252 3.02 -3.48 -1.61
C GLY A 252 1.84 -3.45 -0.66
N PHE A 253 0.74 -4.04 -1.11
CA PHE A 253 -0.43 -4.31 -0.30
C PHE A 253 -0.99 -5.68 -0.67
N LEU A 254 -1.65 -6.25 0.33
CA LEU A 254 -2.29 -7.55 0.26
C LEU A 254 -3.73 -7.40 -0.20
N GLY A 255 -4.35 -8.52 -0.55
CA GLY A 255 -5.76 -8.57 -0.87
C GLY A 255 -6.04 -8.35 -2.35
N GLY A 256 -7.11 -9.00 -2.80
CA GLY A 256 -7.57 -9.01 -4.17
C GLY A 256 -7.46 -10.39 -4.82
N PRO A 257 -7.91 -10.54 -6.07
CA PRO A 257 -7.90 -11.85 -6.73
C PRO A 257 -6.51 -12.38 -7.12
N HIS A 258 -5.46 -11.54 -7.05
CA HIS A 258 -4.07 -11.90 -7.41
C HIS A 258 -3.91 -12.49 -8.83
N ASP A 259 -4.75 -12.03 -9.76
CA ASP A 259 -4.74 -12.41 -11.18
C ASP A 259 -4.58 -11.18 -12.12
N GLY A 260 -4.18 -10.04 -11.56
CA GLY A 260 -4.04 -8.77 -12.29
C GLY A 260 -5.31 -7.94 -12.40
N SER A 261 -6.49 -8.47 -12.02
CA SER A 261 -7.77 -7.75 -12.06
C SER A 261 -7.98 -6.77 -10.89
N HIS A 262 -7.04 -6.70 -9.94
CA HIS A 262 -7.14 -5.74 -8.84
C HIS A 262 -7.07 -4.30 -9.40
N PRO A 263 -7.96 -3.35 -8.98
CA PRO A 263 -8.03 -2.01 -9.58
C PRO A 263 -6.70 -1.24 -9.60
N ALA A 264 -5.86 -1.45 -8.59
CA ALA A 264 -4.54 -0.85 -8.55
C ALA A 264 -3.54 -1.45 -9.56
N ALA A 265 -3.60 -2.78 -9.77
CA ALA A 265 -2.79 -3.46 -10.77
C ALA A 265 -3.21 -3.02 -12.18
N GLU A 266 -4.50 -2.86 -12.42
CA GLU A 266 -5.04 -2.30 -13.65
C GLU A 266 -4.62 -0.85 -13.88
N SER A 267 -4.66 -0.03 -12.82
CA SER A 267 -4.23 1.36 -12.88
C SER A 267 -2.74 1.49 -13.26
N LEU A 268 -1.89 0.62 -12.71
CA LEU A 268 -0.48 0.54 -13.11
C LEU A 268 -0.34 0.08 -14.57
N ARG A 269 -1.06 -0.97 -14.98
CA ARG A 269 -1.09 -1.44 -16.38
C ARG A 269 -1.43 -0.29 -17.35
N GLY A 270 -2.46 0.49 -17.05
CA GLY A 270 -2.85 1.64 -17.85
C GLY A 270 -1.75 2.71 -17.93
N ALA A 271 -1.12 3.04 -16.81
CA ALA A 271 -0.03 4.01 -16.77
C ALA A 271 1.24 3.52 -17.54
N LEU A 272 1.58 2.24 -17.45
CA LEU A 272 2.66 1.63 -18.22
C LEU A 272 2.37 1.65 -19.73
N GLN A 273 1.12 1.36 -20.13
CA GLN A 273 0.70 1.44 -21.53
C GLN A 273 0.77 2.88 -22.05
N ALA A 274 0.34 3.86 -21.25
CA ALA A 274 0.45 5.28 -21.59
C ALA A 274 1.90 5.71 -21.77
N ALA A 275 2.81 5.28 -20.88
CA ALA A 275 4.24 5.55 -20.99
C ALA A 275 4.84 5.00 -22.30
N ARG A 276 4.50 3.75 -22.65
CA ARG A 276 4.93 3.12 -23.90
C ARG A 276 4.39 3.83 -25.14
N ALA A 277 3.14 4.29 -25.09
CA ALA A 277 2.52 5.07 -26.16
C ALA A 277 3.21 6.43 -26.37
N GLN A 278 3.83 6.99 -25.32
CA GLN A 278 4.68 8.19 -25.38
C GLN A 278 6.12 7.89 -25.83
N GLY A 279 6.47 6.63 -26.11
CA GLY A 279 7.79 6.22 -26.59
C GLY A 279 8.83 5.99 -25.48
N HIS A 280 8.43 6.02 -24.21
CA HIS A 280 9.30 5.70 -23.09
C HIS A 280 9.46 4.19 -22.92
N ASP A 281 10.70 3.75 -22.73
CA ASP A 281 11.00 2.38 -22.33
C ASP A 281 11.05 2.32 -20.80
N LEU A 282 9.92 1.94 -20.19
CA LEU A 282 9.72 1.99 -18.74
C LEU A 282 9.74 0.59 -18.13
N SER A 283 10.70 0.35 -17.25
CA SER A 283 10.74 -0.79 -16.33
C SER A 283 10.30 -0.36 -14.94
N LEU A 284 9.12 -0.80 -14.49
CA LEU A 284 8.62 -0.54 -13.13
C LEU A 284 8.88 -1.75 -12.23
N VAL A 285 9.79 -1.62 -11.29
CA VAL A 285 10.16 -2.67 -10.33
C VAL A 285 9.28 -2.58 -9.08
N VAL A 286 8.65 -3.70 -8.73
CA VAL A 286 7.67 -3.80 -7.62
C VAL A 286 8.09 -4.92 -6.66
N PRO A 287 8.18 -4.66 -5.34
CA PRO A 287 8.54 -5.66 -4.35
C PRO A 287 7.37 -6.63 -4.09
N SER A 288 7.69 -7.87 -3.77
CA SER A 288 6.69 -8.88 -3.36
C SER A 288 6.11 -8.63 -1.96
N GLY A 289 6.66 -7.71 -1.15
CA GLY A 289 6.15 -7.44 0.21
C GLY A 289 6.76 -8.36 1.27
N ASN A 290 6.53 -8.04 2.54
CA ASN A 290 7.25 -8.65 3.68
C ASN A 290 6.34 -9.54 4.57
N HIS A 291 5.32 -10.15 3.98
CA HIS A 291 4.21 -10.75 4.74
C HIS A 291 4.23 -12.28 4.80
N LEU A 292 5.33 -12.94 4.37
CA LEU A 292 5.39 -14.39 4.24
C LEU A 292 5.07 -15.14 5.56
N GLN A 293 5.58 -14.68 6.70
CA GLN A 293 5.26 -15.25 8.03
C GLN A 293 4.12 -14.52 8.76
N GLY A 294 3.46 -13.58 8.09
CA GLY A 294 2.45 -12.73 8.72
C GLY A 294 1.18 -13.49 9.14
N ARG A 295 0.96 -14.70 8.61
CA ARG A 295 -0.30 -15.46 8.76
C ARG A 295 -1.51 -14.60 8.37
N VAL A 296 -1.33 -13.81 7.31
CA VAL A 296 -2.30 -12.85 6.80
C VAL A 296 -3.09 -13.37 5.61
N HIS A 297 -2.85 -14.62 5.18
CA HIS A 297 -3.56 -15.24 4.08
C HIS A 297 -4.06 -16.64 4.46
N ALA A 298 -5.34 -16.90 4.17
CA ALA A 298 -5.96 -18.21 4.32
C ALA A 298 -6.67 -18.61 3.02
N ARG A 299 -6.59 -19.88 2.64
CA ARG A 299 -7.39 -20.47 1.56
C ARG A 299 -8.29 -21.55 2.11
N LEU A 300 -9.51 -21.58 1.59
CA LEU A 300 -10.51 -22.60 1.92
C LEU A 300 -10.73 -23.49 0.70
N PRO A 301 -11.12 -24.76 0.90
CA PRO A 301 -11.55 -25.61 -0.20
C PRO A 301 -12.81 -25.04 -0.85
N ASP A 302 -13.03 -25.40 -2.11
CA ASP A 302 -14.26 -25.09 -2.82
C ASP A 302 -15.46 -25.68 -2.05
N LEU A 303 -16.56 -24.93 -2.05
CA LEU A 303 -17.78 -25.26 -1.31
C LEU A 303 -18.91 -25.57 -2.29
N PRO A 304 -19.60 -26.71 -2.14
CA PRO A 304 -20.82 -26.96 -2.90
C PRO A 304 -21.95 -26.02 -2.48
N ALA A 305 -23.00 -25.96 -3.28
CA ALA A 305 -24.20 -25.19 -2.96
C ALA A 305 -24.79 -25.58 -1.59
N ALA A 306 -25.30 -24.59 -0.86
CA ALA A 306 -25.85 -24.70 0.50
C ALA A 306 -24.89 -25.22 1.59
N ALA A 307 -23.59 -25.39 1.30
CA ALA A 307 -22.60 -25.74 2.30
C ALA A 307 -21.93 -24.50 2.91
N PHE A 308 -21.48 -24.64 4.15
CA PHE A 308 -20.62 -23.68 4.81
C PHE A 308 -19.21 -24.27 4.98
N SER A 309 -18.21 -23.40 4.88
CA SER A 309 -16.85 -23.73 5.26
C SER A 309 -16.73 -24.05 6.75
N ASP A 310 -15.64 -24.73 7.08
CA ASP A 310 -15.07 -24.64 8.41
C ASP A 310 -14.70 -23.19 8.73
N ALA A 311 -14.65 -22.86 10.01
CA ALA A 311 -14.25 -21.53 10.43
C ALA A 311 -12.77 -21.25 10.20
N VAL A 312 -12.47 -20.03 9.77
CA VAL A 312 -11.14 -19.41 9.86
C VAL A 312 -11.11 -18.56 11.13
N GLU A 313 -10.15 -18.82 12.02
CA GLU A 313 -9.97 -18.01 13.23
C GLU A 313 -9.12 -16.77 12.89
N TRP A 314 -9.70 -15.58 13.09
CA TRP A 314 -9.06 -14.28 12.90
C TRP A 314 -8.86 -13.62 14.27
N VAL A 315 -7.60 -13.41 14.65
CA VAL A 315 -7.24 -12.89 15.98
C VAL A 315 -6.95 -11.40 15.90
N LEU A 316 -7.80 -10.62 16.56
CA LEU A 316 -7.57 -9.19 16.77
C LEU A 316 -6.68 -8.99 18.00
N PRO A 317 -5.55 -8.25 17.88
CA PRO A 317 -4.66 -8.03 19.01
C PRO A 317 -5.29 -7.12 20.06
N PRO A 318 -4.88 -7.25 21.34
CA PRO A 318 -5.28 -6.31 22.37
C PRO A 318 -4.60 -4.96 22.16
N ASP A 319 -5.30 -3.89 22.57
CA ASP A 319 -4.80 -2.51 22.53
C ASP A 319 -4.29 -2.09 21.14
N ASP A 320 -4.99 -2.50 20.09
CA ASP A 320 -4.68 -2.11 18.71
C ASP A 320 -5.47 -0.87 18.33
N HIS A 321 -4.77 0.16 17.88
CA HIS A 321 -5.34 1.48 17.59
C HIS A 321 -5.82 1.66 16.15
N SER A 322 -5.62 0.67 15.29
CA SER A 322 -6.05 0.69 13.89
C SER A 322 -7.37 -0.07 13.68
N PRO A 323 -8.14 0.25 12.63
CA PRO A 323 -9.17 -0.65 12.13
C PRO A 323 -8.55 -1.94 11.56
N ASN A 324 -9.18 -3.06 11.84
CA ASN A 324 -8.76 -4.38 11.39
C ASN A 324 -9.62 -4.84 10.22
N ALA A 325 -9.02 -5.26 9.11
CA ALA A 325 -9.77 -5.62 7.90
C ALA A 325 -9.35 -6.98 7.32
N VAL A 326 -10.35 -7.76 6.91
CA VAL A 326 -10.20 -8.96 6.10
C VAL A 326 -10.88 -8.73 4.76
N GLU A 327 -10.18 -8.99 3.68
CA GLU A 327 -10.74 -9.10 2.34
C GLU A 327 -10.94 -10.57 1.98
N ILE A 328 -12.17 -10.92 1.67
CA ILE A 328 -12.62 -12.24 1.23
C ILE A 328 -12.81 -12.17 -0.27
N VAL A 329 -12.19 -13.09 -1.00
CA VAL A 329 -12.33 -13.19 -2.45
C VAL A 329 -12.82 -14.60 -2.81
N THR A 330 -13.86 -14.67 -3.64
CA THR A 330 -14.48 -15.93 -4.07
C THR A 330 -14.95 -15.82 -5.52
N ARG A 331 -15.15 -16.97 -6.17
CA ARG A 331 -15.94 -17.09 -7.41
C ARG A 331 -17.23 -17.85 -7.15
N GLY A 332 -18.20 -17.70 -8.05
CA GLY A 332 -19.50 -18.38 -7.98
C GLY A 332 -20.61 -17.43 -7.53
N ASP A 333 -21.33 -17.78 -6.47
CA ASP A 333 -22.34 -16.92 -5.88
C ASP A 333 -21.75 -15.80 -5.02
N ALA A 334 -22.55 -14.77 -4.76
CA ALA A 334 -22.28 -13.84 -3.66
C ALA A 334 -22.26 -14.63 -2.33
N PRO A 335 -21.21 -14.47 -1.51
CA PRO A 335 -21.03 -15.32 -0.33
C PRO A 335 -21.99 -14.92 0.79
N VAL A 336 -22.41 -15.93 1.55
CA VAL A 336 -22.95 -15.77 2.90
C VAL A 336 -21.79 -15.66 3.86
N VAL A 337 -21.81 -14.63 4.70
CA VAL A 337 -20.80 -14.44 5.74
C VAL A 337 -21.43 -14.68 7.10
N ALA A 338 -20.93 -15.70 7.80
CA ALA A 338 -21.22 -15.93 9.20
C ALA A 338 -20.01 -15.52 10.05
N LEU A 339 -20.28 -14.72 11.09
CA LEU A 339 -19.28 -14.17 11.99
C LEU A 339 -19.61 -14.55 13.43
N GLU A 340 -18.63 -15.05 14.16
CA GLU A 340 -18.68 -15.29 15.60
C GLU A 340 -17.67 -14.39 16.30
N SER A 341 -18.14 -13.67 17.31
CA SER A 341 -17.30 -12.82 18.16
C SER A 341 -16.53 -13.63 19.21
N PRO A 342 -15.48 -13.06 19.83
CA PRO A 342 -14.75 -13.69 20.93
C PRO A 342 -15.62 -14.10 22.13
N THR A 343 -16.80 -13.50 22.29
CA THR A 343 -17.76 -13.87 23.34
C THR A 343 -18.74 -14.98 22.92
N GLY A 344 -18.58 -15.57 21.74
CA GLY A 344 -19.45 -16.60 21.18
C GLY A 344 -20.76 -16.08 20.56
N ALA A 345 -20.96 -14.76 20.49
CA ALA A 345 -22.13 -14.20 19.82
C ALA A 345 -21.97 -14.30 18.31
N THR A 346 -22.98 -14.83 17.62
CA THR A 346 -22.96 -15.10 16.18
C THR A 346 -23.93 -14.20 15.41
N ALA A 347 -23.60 -13.93 14.15
CA ALA A 347 -24.49 -13.31 13.17
C ALA A 347 -24.18 -13.86 11.78
N GLU A 348 -25.18 -13.88 10.90
CA GLU A 348 -25.04 -14.34 9.52
C GLU A 348 -25.75 -13.38 8.56
N ILE A 349 -25.15 -13.16 7.39
CA ILE A 349 -25.77 -12.37 6.33
C ILE A 349 -25.44 -12.91 4.94
N ALA A 350 -26.48 -13.10 4.12
CA ALA A 350 -26.34 -13.28 2.69
C ALA A 350 -26.13 -11.93 2.01
N LEU A 351 -25.05 -11.77 1.26
CA LEU A 351 -24.72 -10.48 0.63
C LEU A 351 -25.32 -10.39 -0.77
N SER A 352 -25.82 -9.21 -1.11
CA SER A 352 -26.15 -8.82 -2.49
C SER A 352 -25.09 -7.88 -3.05
N GLN A 353 -24.99 -7.79 -4.37
CA GLN A 353 -24.03 -6.92 -5.04
C GLN A 353 -24.13 -5.47 -4.53
N GLY A 354 -23.01 -4.91 -4.10
CA GLY A 354 -22.94 -3.52 -3.61
C GLY A 354 -23.37 -3.32 -2.17
N ASP A 355 -23.83 -4.37 -1.47
CA ASP A 355 -24.30 -4.29 -0.09
C ASP A 355 -23.25 -3.64 0.82
N VAL A 356 -23.71 -2.70 1.65
CA VAL A 356 -23.01 -2.26 2.84
C VAL A 356 -23.82 -2.59 4.08
N VAL A 357 -23.14 -3.26 4.99
CA VAL A 357 -23.72 -3.88 6.17
C VAL A 357 -22.97 -3.38 7.39
N LEU A 358 -23.66 -2.85 8.39
CA LEU A 358 -23.04 -2.55 9.68
C LEU A 358 -22.94 -3.81 10.53
N VAL A 359 -21.81 -4.00 11.19
CA VAL A 359 -21.61 -5.01 12.23
C VAL A 359 -21.89 -4.36 13.58
N ARG A 360 -22.87 -4.90 14.31
CA ARG A 360 -23.28 -4.37 15.61
C ARG A 360 -23.12 -5.37 16.74
N GLN A 361 -22.66 -4.87 17.88
CA GLN A 361 -22.72 -5.58 19.15
C GLN A 361 -23.64 -4.82 20.11
N GLY A 362 -24.83 -5.38 20.35
CA GLY A 362 -25.93 -4.61 20.93
C GLY A 362 -26.30 -3.42 20.03
N ALA A 363 -26.33 -2.22 20.60
CA ALA A 363 -26.60 -0.98 19.86
C ALA A 363 -25.35 -0.38 19.17
N ALA A 364 -24.15 -0.82 19.54
CA ALA A 364 -22.91 -0.19 19.10
C ALA A 364 -22.48 -0.69 17.71
N VAL A 365 -22.07 0.22 16.81
CA VAL A 365 -21.48 -0.13 15.51
C VAL A 365 -19.99 -0.40 15.70
N ILE A 366 -19.59 -1.66 15.60
CA ILE A 366 -18.20 -2.09 15.81
C ILE A 366 -17.48 -2.44 14.51
N GLY A 367 -18.14 -2.32 13.36
CA GLY A 367 -17.55 -2.61 12.07
C GLY A 367 -18.55 -2.48 10.92
N ALA A 368 -18.10 -2.84 9.73
CA ALA A 368 -18.93 -2.94 8.55
C ALA A 368 -18.40 -3.99 7.56
N LEU A 369 -19.30 -4.49 6.70
CA LEU A 369 -18.97 -5.26 5.50
C LEU A 369 -19.34 -4.46 4.27
N HIS A 370 -18.55 -4.63 3.22
CA HIS A 370 -18.87 -4.14 1.89
C HIS A 370 -18.62 -5.24 0.86
N HIS A 371 -19.62 -5.54 0.04
CA HIS A 371 -19.52 -6.49 -1.06
C HIS A 371 -19.41 -5.78 -2.41
N ARG A 372 -18.35 -6.09 -3.17
CA ARG A 372 -18.17 -5.68 -4.56
C ARG A 372 -18.16 -6.89 -5.48
N PRO A 373 -18.84 -6.82 -6.62
CA PRO A 373 -18.53 -7.73 -7.72
C PRO A 373 -17.15 -7.34 -8.29
N GLY A 374 -16.36 -8.34 -8.64
CA GLY A 374 -15.22 -8.19 -9.55
C GLY A 374 -15.60 -8.59 -10.97
N GLU A 375 -14.64 -8.49 -11.87
CA GLU A 375 -14.77 -9.03 -13.22
C GLU A 375 -14.79 -10.57 -13.19
N ASP A 376 -15.23 -11.20 -14.28
CA ASP A 376 -15.17 -12.67 -14.45
C ASP A 376 -15.80 -13.51 -13.32
N GLY A 377 -16.85 -12.98 -12.68
CA GLY A 377 -17.56 -13.67 -11.61
C GLY A 377 -16.82 -13.69 -10.27
N TRP A 378 -15.80 -12.86 -10.10
CA TRP A 378 -15.20 -12.61 -8.80
C TRP A 378 -16.16 -11.87 -7.88
N HIS A 379 -16.08 -12.17 -6.59
CA HIS A 379 -16.73 -11.46 -5.51
C HIS A 379 -15.66 -11.03 -4.51
N ARG A 380 -15.67 -9.76 -4.12
CA ARG A 380 -14.78 -9.20 -3.10
C ARG A 380 -15.62 -8.67 -1.95
N VAL A 381 -15.47 -9.27 -0.78
CA VAL A 381 -16.13 -8.81 0.44
C VAL A 381 -15.08 -8.29 1.41
N ARG A 382 -15.18 -7.03 1.79
CA ARG A 382 -14.31 -6.44 2.81
C ARG A 382 -15.06 -6.35 4.14
N LEU A 383 -14.62 -7.12 5.12
CA LEU A 383 -15.04 -7.03 6.52
C LEU A 383 -14.04 -6.17 7.27
N CYS A 384 -14.49 -5.05 7.83
CA CYS A 384 -13.67 -4.15 8.64
C CYS A 384 -14.27 -4.02 10.04
N LEU A 385 -13.48 -4.32 11.05
CA LEU A 385 -13.80 -4.07 12.45
C LEU A 385 -13.03 -2.83 12.93
N THR A 386 -13.64 -2.06 13.82
CA THR A 386 -12.97 -0.93 14.47
C THR A 386 -11.81 -1.43 15.33
N ARG A 387 -11.03 -0.48 15.85
CA ARG A 387 -9.93 -0.72 16.79
C ARG A 387 -10.36 -1.51 18.04
N THR A 388 -9.41 -2.20 18.67
CA THR A 388 -9.60 -2.83 19.99
C THR A 388 -9.16 -1.93 21.14
N ALA A 389 -8.23 -1.00 20.88
CA ALA A 389 -7.79 -0.03 21.86
C ALA A 389 -8.93 0.91 22.28
N ALA A 390 -8.95 1.23 23.58
CA ALA A 390 -9.84 2.23 24.11
C ALA A 390 -9.57 3.60 23.47
N GLY A 391 -10.62 4.42 23.34
CA GLY A 391 -10.48 5.79 22.87
C GLY A 391 -11.37 6.76 23.60
N PRO A 392 -11.82 7.86 22.93
CA PRO A 392 -12.75 8.79 23.54
C PRO A 392 -13.98 8.06 24.09
N PRO A 393 -14.60 8.58 25.17
CA PRO A 393 -15.86 8.06 25.68
C PRO A 393 -16.87 7.84 24.55
N ASP A 394 -17.64 6.77 24.65
CA ASP A 394 -18.72 6.42 23.71
C ASP A 394 -18.27 6.00 22.30
N THR A 395 -16.97 5.96 21.98
CA THR A 395 -16.52 5.38 20.70
C THR A 395 -16.57 3.85 20.80
N PRO A 396 -17.38 3.16 19.99
CA PRO A 396 -17.40 1.70 19.99
C PRO A 396 -16.04 1.10 19.63
N VAL A 397 -15.65 0.06 20.34
CA VAL A 397 -14.46 -0.76 20.06
C VAL A 397 -14.88 -2.18 19.71
N ALA A 398 -14.12 -2.86 18.86
CA ALA A 398 -14.33 -4.27 18.59
C ALA A 398 -13.71 -5.08 19.73
N PRO A 399 -14.36 -6.16 20.19
CA PRO A 399 -13.72 -7.11 21.10
C PRO A 399 -12.40 -7.66 20.53
N GLU A 400 -11.33 -7.58 21.32
CA GLU A 400 -10.08 -8.28 21.05
C GLU A 400 -10.24 -9.81 21.17
N GLY A 401 -9.35 -10.56 20.54
CA GLY A 401 -9.33 -12.02 20.60
C GLY A 401 -9.78 -12.70 19.30
N ALA A 402 -10.17 -13.97 19.44
CA ALA A 402 -10.48 -14.86 18.32
C ALA A 402 -11.89 -14.65 17.78
N TRP A 403 -11.98 -14.06 16.60
CA TRP A 403 -13.18 -14.04 15.76
C TRP A 403 -13.19 -15.27 14.85
N ARG A 404 -14.37 -15.78 14.52
CA ARG A 404 -14.50 -16.90 13.57
C ARG A 404 -15.30 -16.46 12.35
N ILE A 405 -14.73 -16.67 11.17
CA ILE A 405 -15.37 -16.37 9.89
C ILE A 405 -15.72 -17.71 9.22
N ARG A 406 -16.98 -17.87 8.82
CA ARG A 406 -17.44 -18.98 7.96
C ARG A 406 -18.10 -18.40 6.71
N LEU A 407 -17.88 -19.08 5.59
CA LEU A 407 -18.43 -18.68 4.29
C LEU A 407 -19.37 -19.76 3.77
N GLY A 408 -20.45 -19.38 3.08
CA GLY A 408 -21.34 -20.34 2.42
C GLY A 408 -21.87 -19.82 1.09
N GLY A 409 -22.25 -20.72 0.19
CA GLY A 409 -22.92 -20.39 -1.08
C GLY A 409 -24.40 -20.80 -1.03
N TRP A 410 -25.31 -20.02 -1.61
CA TRP A 410 -26.74 -20.38 -1.64
C TRP A 410 -27.05 -21.42 -2.72
N SER A 411 -26.73 -21.10 -3.99
CA SER A 411 -27.26 -21.79 -5.17
C SER A 411 -26.21 -22.49 -6.04
N ALA A 412 -25.06 -21.89 -6.28
CA ALA A 412 -24.03 -22.38 -7.21
C ALA A 412 -22.73 -22.86 -6.55
N GLY A 413 -22.64 -22.73 -5.21
CA GLY A 413 -21.40 -22.99 -4.48
C GLY A 413 -20.40 -21.83 -4.58
N LEU A 414 -19.24 -21.98 -3.96
CA LEU A 414 -18.14 -21.03 -3.98
C LEU A 414 -16.85 -21.74 -4.39
N SER A 415 -16.04 -21.09 -5.22
CA SER A 415 -14.71 -21.58 -5.57
C SER A 415 -13.63 -20.51 -5.38
N ASP A 416 -12.37 -20.91 -5.44
CA ASP A 416 -11.21 -20.02 -5.33
C ASP A 416 -11.23 -19.14 -4.06
N ILE A 417 -11.69 -19.73 -2.96
CA ILE A 417 -11.98 -19.01 -1.72
C ILE A 417 -10.66 -18.65 -1.02
N ALA A 418 -10.40 -17.35 -0.92
CA ALA A 418 -9.23 -16.82 -0.25
C ALA A 418 -9.57 -15.62 0.64
N LEU A 419 -8.85 -15.50 1.74
CA LEU A 419 -9.03 -14.44 2.73
C LEU A 419 -7.67 -13.80 3.00
N TRP A 420 -7.60 -12.48 2.91
CA TRP A 420 -6.41 -11.69 3.27
C TRP A 420 -6.72 -10.75 4.40
N ILE A 421 -5.90 -10.75 5.44
CA ILE A 421 -5.87 -9.64 6.38
C ILE A 421 -5.12 -8.51 5.68
N LEU A 422 -5.79 -7.36 5.55
CA LEU A 422 -5.16 -6.19 4.97
C LEU A 422 -4.11 -5.65 5.95
N ARG A 423 -3.08 -5.03 5.37
CA ARG A 423 -1.89 -4.61 6.07
C ARG A 423 -2.24 -3.67 7.24
N ASP A 424 -1.58 -3.89 8.38
CA ASP A 424 -1.52 -2.98 9.53
C ASP A 424 -0.11 -2.99 10.14
N ASP A 425 0.86 -2.66 9.30
CA ASP A 425 2.26 -2.60 9.72
C ASP A 425 2.50 -1.47 10.73
N ALA A 426 3.61 -1.54 11.46
CA ALA A 426 3.96 -0.59 12.51
C ALA A 426 3.98 0.88 12.04
N PRO A 427 3.72 1.86 12.94
CA PRO A 427 3.87 3.27 12.62
C PRO A 427 5.31 3.60 12.22
N PRO A 428 5.53 4.68 11.44
CA PRO A 428 6.87 5.13 11.10
C PRO A 428 7.74 5.29 12.35
N PRO A 429 9.03 4.89 12.30
CA PRO A 429 9.91 4.92 13.45
C PRO A 429 10.10 6.34 14.00
N GLY A 430 10.05 6.49 15.32
CA GLY A 430 10.44 7.73 16.01
C GLY A 430 9.29 8.59 16.57
N ARG A 431 8.04 8.17 16.39
CA ARG A 431 6.89 8.77 17.08
C ARG A 431 6.39 7.91 18.23
N ARG A 432 5.90 8.54 19.30
CA ARG A 432 5.04 7.91 20.31
C ARG A 432 3.62 7.77 19.75
N ILE A 433 3.47 7.14 18.58
CA ILE A 433 2.14 6.76 18.10
C ILE A 433 1.72 5.54 18.93
N PRO A 434 0.45 5.47 19.37
CA PRO A 434 -0.06 4.28 20.03
C PRO A 434 0.20 3.03 19.17
N PRO A 435 0.50 1.88 19.79
CA PRO A 435 0.90 0.69 19.05
C PRO A 435 -0.19 0.27 18.06
N THR A 436 0.20 0.00 16.81
CA THR A 436 -0.65 -0.74 15.86
C THR A 436 -0.06 -2.14 15.70
N ARG A 437 -0.93 -3.14 15.61
CA ARG A 437 -0.52 -4.54 15.59
C ARG A 437 -1.31 -5.27 14.51
N GLN A 438 -0.59 -5.79 13.52
CA GLN A 438 -1.13 -6.69 12.52
C GLN A 438 -1.95 -7.82 13.16
N SER A 439 -3.26 -7.87 12.89
CA SER A 439 -4.07 -9.06 13.19
C SER A 439 -3.62 -10.26 12.36
N THR A 440 -3.88 -11.46 12.86
CA THR A 440 -3.39 -12.70 12.24
C THR A 440 -4.48 -13.75 12.16
N PHE A 441 -4.39 -14.63 11.16
CA PHE A 441 -5.13 -15.88 11.18
C PHE A 441 -4.46 -16.86 12.13
N ARG A 442 -5.27 -17.73 12.74
CA ARG A 442 -4.82 -18.80 13.60
C ARG A 442 -5.39 -20.13 13.12
N ASP A 443 -4.49 -21.11 13.05
CA ASP A 443 -4.82 -22.49 12.73
C ASP A 443 -3.85 -23.38 13.53
N PRO A 444 -4.35 -24.31 14.36
CA PRO A 444 -3.49 -25.24 15.10
C PRO A 444 -2.56 -26.08 14.21
N ASP A 445 -2.96 -26.33 12.96
CA ASP A 445 -2.18 -27.14 12.02
C ASP A 445 -1.13 -26.32 11.26
N TYR A 446 -1.02 -25.01 11.50
CA TYR A 446 -0.03 -24.16 10.82
C TYR A 446 1.40 -24.44 11.33
N PRO A 447 2.33 -24.87 10.46
CA PRO A 447 3.69 -25.14 10.87
C PRO A 447 4.49 -23.85 11.04
N TRP A 448 5.00 -23.64 12.24
CA TRP A 448 5.88 -22.50 12.57
C TRP A 448 7.30 -22.76 12.06
N ASP A 449 7.92 -23.80 12.62
CA ASP A 449 9.35 -24.06 12.43
C ASP A 449 9.57 -25.35 11.64
N ARG A 450 10.66 -25.34 10.87
CA ARG A 450 11.26 -26.52 10.27
C ARG A 450 12.00 -27.32 11.35
N THR A 451 12.34 -28.56 11.01
CA THR A 451 13.14 -29.44 11.89
C THR A 451 14.54 -28.88 12.20
N ASP A 452 15.05 -27.96 11.38
CA ASP A 452 16.33 -27.26 11.58
C ASP A 452 16.21 -25.93 12.36
N GLY A 453 15.00 -25.59 12.85
CA GLY A 453 14.74 -24.37 13.62
C GLY A 453 14.55 -23.10 12.79
N GLY A 454 14.67 -23.18 11.46
CA GLY A 454 14.31 -22.07 10.57
C GLY A 454 12.80 -22.01 10.27
N PRO A 455 12.25 -20.87 9.88
CA PRO A 455 10.86 -20.80 9.43
C PRO A 455 10.69 -21.49 8.06
N TRP A 456 9.52 -22.07 7.82
CA TRP A 456 9.16 -22.51 6.47
C TRP A 456 8.98 -21.31 5.54
N THR A 457 9.34 -21.45 4.27
CA THR A 457 9.22 -20.40 3.24
C THR A 457 8.26 -20.77 2.12
N ASP A 458 7.63 -21.94 2.22
CA ASP A 458 6.61 -22.49 1.32
C ASP A 458 5.48 -23.17 2.12
N ASP A 459 4.52 -23.74 1.40
CA ASP A 459 3.37 -24.46 1.97
C ASP A 459 3.56 -25.98 2.01
N SER A 460 4.77 -26.50 1.77
CA SER A 460 5.02 -27.96 1.70
C SER A 460 4.71 -28.68 3.01
N ALA A 461 4.90 -28.00 4.15
CA ALA A 461 4.56 -28.51 5.47
C ALA A 461 3.18 -28.08 5.97
N ALA A 462 2.43 -27.26 5.21
CA ALA A 462 1.19 -26.65 5.69
C ALA A 462 0.02 -27.65 5.84
N GLY A 463 0.17 -28.89 5.37
CA GLY A 463 -0.75 -30.00 5.63
C GLY A 463 -2.23 -29.62 5.45
N SER A 464 -3.02 -29.84 6.51
CA SER A 464 -4.45 -29.49 6.60
C SER A 464 -4.72 -28.04 7.00
N SER A 465 -3.70 -27.25 7.34
CA SER A 465 -3.89 -25.85 7.72
C SER A 465 -4.63 -25.09 6.62
N LYS A 466 -5.42 -24.09 6.97
CA LYS A 466 -6.04 -23.15 6.02
C LYS A 466 -5.12 -21.96 5.73
N ILE A 467 -4.15 -21.70 6.59
CA ILE A 467 -3.21 -20.59 6.43
C ILE A 467 -2.18 -20.97 5.36
N ARG A 468 -1.90 -20.03 4.47
CA ARG A 468 -0.99 -20.23 3.33
C ARG A 468 0.05 -19.12 3.27
N ARG A 469 1.27 -19.51 2.88
CA ARG A 469 2.37 -18.61 2.53
C ARG A 469 2.25 -18.16 1.07
N ALA A 470 1.89 -19.07 0.17
CA ALA A 470 1.53 -18.71 -1.20
C ALA A 470 0.35 -17.72 -1.18
N GLY A 471 0.42 -16.65 -1.96
CA GLY A 471 -0.53 -15.53 -1.96
C GLY A 471 -0.25 -14.43 -0.94
N THR A 472 0.92 -14.42 -0.31
CA THR A 472 1.37 -13.31 0.55
C THR A 472 2.20 -12.26 -0.20
N ALA A 473 2.49 -12.49 -1.50
CA ALA A 473 3.07 -11.47 -2.36
C ALA A 473 2.09 -10.29 -2.53
N SER A 474 2.60 -9.08 -2.74
CA SER A 474 1.81 -7.89 -3.04
C SER A 474 0.94 -8.10 -4.28
N VAL A 475 -0.33 -7.69 -4.26
CA VAL A 475 -1.20 -7.80 -5.44
C VAL A 475 -0.68 -6.99 -6.63
N LEU A 476 0.14 -5.96 -6.38
CA LEU A 476 0.79 -5.18 -7.42
C LEU A 476 1.77 -5.99 -8.28
N THR A 477 2.32 -7.10 -7.77
CA THR A 477 3.21 -7.97 -8.57
C THR A 477 2.47 -8.68 -9.70
N THR A 478 1.14 -8.68 -9.67
CA THR A 478 0.29 -9.31 -10.71
C THR A 478 -0.06 -8.33 -11.83
N ALA A 479 0.36 -7.07 -11.74
CA ALA A 479 0.11 -6.07 -12.77
C ALA A 479 0.90 -6.39 -14.06
N PRO A 480 0.25 -6.56 -15.22
CA PRO A 480 0.96 -6.86 -16.45
C PRO A 480 2.00 -5.80 -16.82
N GLY A 481 3.24 -6.24 -17.05
CA GLY A 481 4.35 -5.39 -17.49
C GLY A 481 5.17 -4.73 -16.38
N VAL A 482 4.90 -5.04 -15.11
CA VAL A 482 5.83 -4.72 -14.02
C VAL A 482 6.95 -5.78 -13.94
N VAL A 483 8.03 -5.45 -13.25
CA VAL A 483 9.10 -6.38 -12.88
C VAL A 483 8.91 -6.74 -11.40
N PRO A 484 8.22 -7.86 -11.08
CA PRO A 484 8.04 -8.27 -9.69
C PRO A 484 9.34 -8.84 -9.14
N VAL A 485 9.65 -8.53 -7.87
CA VAL A 485 10.91 -8.97 -7.23
C VAL A 485 10.68 -9.38 -5.78
N GLY A 486 11.19 -10.54 -5.41
CA GLY A 486 11.29 -11.03 -4.04
C GLY A 486 12.70 -10.89 -3.48
N ALA A 487 12.86 -11.13 -2.19
CA ALA A 487 14.15 -11.15 -1.52
C ALA A 487 14.58 -12.58 -1.18
N SER A 488 15.85 -12.90 -1.43
CA SER A 488 16.51 -14.10 -0.94
C SER A 488 17.51 -13.79 0.17
N GLU A 489 17.86 -14.83 0.93
CA GLU A 489 18.93 -14.84 1.91
C GLU A 489 19.86 -16.03 1.71
N THR A 490 21.14 -15.91 2.08
CA THR A 490 22.04 -17.06 2.15
C THR A 490 21.94 -17.75 3.51
N ALA A 491 21.86 -19.09 3.48
CA ALA A 491 21.98 -19.99 4.64
C ALA A 491 23.07 -21.01 4.32
N GLY A 492 24.26 -20.84 4.91
CA GLY A 492 25.48 -21.51 4.47
C GLY A 492 25.76 -21.29 2.96
N PRO A 493 25.97 -22.36 2.15
CA PRO A 493 26.25 -22.24 0.72
C PRO A 493 24.99 -22.09 -0.15
N ARG A 494 23.79 -22.13 0.43
CA ARG A 494 22.53 -22.11 -0.33
C ARG A 494 21.90 -20.72 -0.29
N GLN A 495 21.41 -20.25 -1.44
CA GLN A 495 20.49 -19.13 -1.52
C GLN A 495 19.06 -19.67 -1.42
N MET A 496 18.25 -19.06 -0.56
CA MET A 496 16.84 -19.41 -0.38
C MET A 496 15.98 -18.16 -0.29
N ARG A 497 14.68 -18.26 -0.55
CA ARG A 497 13.72 -17.17 -0.30
C ARG A 497 13.90 -16.67 1.14
N ALA A 498 14.04 -15.37 1.32
CA ALA A 498 14.14 -14.78 2.65
C ALA A 498 12.84 -15.02 3.39
N PHE A 499 12.90 -15.31 4.69
CA PHE A 499 11.71 -15.72 5.42
C PHE A 499 10.56 -14.69 5.43
N TYR A 500 10.81 -13.43 5.09
CA TYR A 500 9.78 -12.40 4.97
C TYR A 500 9.26 -12.21 3.54
N SER A 501 9.97 -12.67 2.51
CA SER A 501 9.67 -12.39 1.08
C SER A 501 8.34 -13.00 0.66
N GLY A 502 7.32 -12.17 0.45
CA GLY A 502 5.96 -12.60 0.10
C GLY A 502 5.96 -13.56 -1.08
N ALA A 503 5.21 -14.66 -0.97
CA ALA A 503 5.15 -15.69 -2.00
C ALA A 503 3.92 -15.50 -2.92
N PRO A 504 4.09 -15.55 -4.24
CA PRO A 504 2.99 -15.42 -5.21
C PRO A 504 2.03 -16.60 -5.15
N LEU A 505 0.83 -16.46 -5.74
CA LEU A 505 -0.12 -17.58 -5.89
C LEU A 505 0.22 -18.51 -7.06
N ALA A 506 0.72 -17.97 -8.17
CA ALA A 506 0.85 -18.71 -9.43
C ALA A 506 2.24 -18.57 -10.06
N GLU A 507 2.66 -17.35 -10.39
CA GLU A 507 3.92 -17.11 -11.10
C GLU A 507 5.09 -16.97 -10.15
N GLU A 508 6.20 -17.68 -10.39
CA GLU A 508 7.42 -17.47 -9.64
C GLU A 508 7.94 -16.04 -9.85
N ILE A 509 8.45 -15.46 -8.77
CA ILE A 509 9.05 -14.13 -8.76
C ILE A 509 10.55 -14.30 -8.62
N GLU A 510 11.32 -13.50 -9.38
CA GLU A 510 12.77 -13.45 -9.24
C GLU A 510 13.16 -13.01 -7.82
N GLU A 511 14.06 -13.75 -7.17
CA GLU A 511 14.52 -13.45 -5.82
C GLU A 511 15.93 -12.85 -5.84
N VAL A 512 16.07 -11.61 -5.34
CA VAL A 512 17.36 -10.91 -5.26
C VAL A 512 17.98 -11.10 -3.88
N LEU A 513 19.28 -11.39 -3.83
CA LEU A 513 20.00 -11.56 -2.58
C LEU A 513 20.08 -10.27 -1.78
N VAL A 514 19.39 -10.23 -0.64
CA VAL A 514 19.34 -9.08 0.28
C VAL A 514 20.10 -9.35 1.57
N ASP A 515 20.00 -10.58 2.06
CA ASP A 515 20.46 -10.96 3.39
C ASP A 515 21.49 -12.09 3.33
N ALA A 516 22.39 -12.08 4.29
CA ALA A 516 23.28 -13.20 4.54
C ALA A 516 23.19 -13.61 6.02
N GLU A 517 23.39 -14.90 6.28
CA GLU A 517 23.43 -15.44 7.63
C GLU A 517 24.44 -14.70 8.53
N GLY A 518 24.08 -14.55 9.80
CA GLY A 518 24.94 -13.95 10.83
C GLY A 518 24.73 -12.44 11.06
N PRO A 519 25.70 -11.76 11.72
CA PRO A 519 25.55 -10.37 12.14
C PRO A 519 25.54 -9.37 10.98
N GLY A 520 25.79 -9.86 9.76
CA GLY A 520 25.86 -9.10 8.52
C GLY A 520 24.55 -9.07 7.73
N ARG A 521 23.40 -9.31 8.37
CA ARG A 521 22.09 -9.25 7.70
C ARG A 521 21.74 -7.84 7.20
N GLY A 522 21.11 -7.75 6.03
CA GLY A 522 20.65 -6.52 5.40
C GLY A 522 21.71 -5.78 4.60
N ALA A 523 21.25 -5.07 3.57
CA ALA A 523 22.06 -4.20 2.74
C ALA A 523 22.36 -2.87 3.45
N TRP A 524 23.54 -2.32 3.22
CA TRP A 524 23.91 -0.99 3.71
C TRP A 524 23.21 0.09 2.88
N ALA A 525 22.45 0.94 3.55
CA ALA A 525 21.76 2.07 2.95
C ALA A 525 22.01 3.37 3.72
N GLU A 526 21.83 4.49 3.04
CA GLU A 526 22.02 5.82 3.62
C GLU A 526 20.81 6.29 4.43
N GLY A 527 21.09 7.06 5.48
CA GLY A 527 20.08 7.78 6.26
C GLY A 527 19.57 9.04 5.57
N ASN A 528 18.59 9.68 6.21
CA ASN A 528 17.93 10.90 5.73
C ASN A 528 18.87 12.12 5.71
N GLY A 529 19.60 12.32 4.61
CA GLY A 529 20.42 13.50 4.33
C GLY A 529 21.70 13.66 5.16
N GLY A 530 21.99 12.70 6.04
CA GLY A 530 23.17 12.71 6.92
C GLY A 530 24.18 11.60 6.58
N PRO A 531 25.36 11.59 7.21
CA PRO A 531 26.42 10.60 6.93
C PRO A 531 26.13 9.21 7.52
N ARG A 532 25.05 9.06 8.29
CA ARG A 532 24.71 7.80 8.96
C ARG A 532 24.27 6.75 7.95
N ARG A 533 24.71 5.51 8.18
CA ARG A 533 24.32 4.33 7.40
C ARG A 533 23.59 3.33 8.27
N TYR A 534 22.70 2.58 7.65
CA TYR A 534 21.88 1.57 8.30
C TYR A 534 21.92 0.28 7.49
N ARG A 535 21.75 -0.85 8.17
CA ARG A 535 21.42 -2.10 7.50
C ARG A 535 19.91 -2.20 7.38
N ILE A 536 19.43 -2.55 6.21
CA ILE A 536 18.02 -2.74 5.90
C ILE A 536 17.83 -4.06 5.17
N SER A 537 16.82 -4.80 5.61
CA SER A 537 16.31 -6.00 4.95
C SER A 537 14.88 -5.72 4.49
N GLY A 538 14.40 -6.47 3.50
CA GLY A 538 13.07 -6.31 2.95
C GLY A 538 13.04 -6.46 1.44
N THR A 539 11.89 -6.82 0.90
CA THR A 539 11.66 -6.91 -0.55
C THR A 539 11.76 -5.57 -1.25
N SER A 540 11.57 -4.45 -0.53
CA SER A 540 11.87 -3.12 -1.06
C SER A 540 13.37 -2.93 -1.38
N VAL A 541 14.28 -3.50 -0.58
CA VAL A 541 15.72 -3.52 -0.86
C VAL A 541 16.00 -4.35 -2.12
N ALA A 542 15.36 -5.52 -2.23
CA ALA A 542 15.46 -6.36 -3.42
C ALA A 542 15.03 -5.60 -4.69
N ALA A 543 13.89 -4.91 -4.65
CA ALA A 543 13.40 -4.07 -5.75
C ALA A 543 14.38 -2.95 -6.12
N ALA A 544 14.95 -2.26 -5.12
CA ALA A 544 15.95 -1.22 -5.37
C ALA A 544 17.22 -1.81 -6.02
N LEU A 545 17.74 -2.93 -5.51
CA LEU A 545 18.92 -3.59 -6.08
C LEU A 545 18.66 -4.10 -7.51
N LYS A 546 17.47 -4.63 -7.80
CA LYS A 546 17.07 -5.02 -9.15
C LYS A 546 17.04 -3.82 -10.10
N ALA A 547 16.46 -2.70 -9.66
CA ALA A 547 16.44 -1.49 -10.47
C ALA A 547 17.84 -0.98 -10.81
N ARG A 548 18.78 -1.05 -9.86
CA ARG A 548 20.19 -0.76 -10.14
C ARG A 548 20.76 -1.69 -11.21
N SER A 549 20.54 -2.99 -11.10
CA SER A 549 21.00 -3.98 -12.09
C SER A 549 20.45 -3.71 -13.49
N LEU A 550 19.18 -3.30 -13.61
CA LEU A 550 18.58 -2.89 -14.88
C LEU A 550 19.27 -1.64 -15.45
N LEU A 551 19.54 -0.63 -14.61
CA LEU A 551 20.25 0.58 -15.03
C LEU A 551 21.70 0.32 -15.46
N GLU A 552 22.39 -0.61 -14.82
CA GLU A 552 23.75 -1.02 -15.19
C GLU A 552 23.78 -1.75 -16.54
N GLY A 553 22.63 -2.22 -17.05
CA GLY A 553 22.55 -3.04 -18.26
C GLY A 553 23.21 -4.40 -18.09
N ALA A 554 23.42 -4.85 -16.86
CA ALA A 554 23.87 -6.19 -16.57
C ALA A 554 22.78 -7.15 -17.05
N ALA A 555 23.10 -8.00 -18.03
CA ALA A 555 22.30 -9.18 -18.28
C ALA A 555 22.18 -9.90 -16.94
N VAL A 556 20.95 -10.10 -16.49
CA VAL A 556 20.66 -10.88 -15.29
C VAL A 556 20.96 -12.31 -15.69
N ASP A 557 22.21 -12.75 -15.46
CA ASP A 557 22.56 -14.16 -15.63
C ASP A 557 21.67 -14.96 -14.67
N ALA A 558 20.66 -15.61 -15.25
CA ALA A 558 19.62 -16.37 -14.57
C ALA A 558 20.11 -17.72 -14.07
#